data_AF-A0A1G9MS75-F1
#
_entry.id   AF-A0A1G9MS75-F1
#
_cell.length_a   1.000
_cell.length_b   1.000
_cell.length_c   1.000
_cell.angle_alpha   90.00
_cell.angle_beta   90.00
_cell.angle_gamma   90.00
#
_symmetry.space_group_name_H-M   'P 1'
#
loop_
_entity.id
_entity.type
_entity.pdbx_description
1 polymer ?
#
loop_
_entity_poly.entity_id
_entity_poly.type
_entity_poly.pdbx_seq_one_letter_code
_entity_poly.pdbx_strand_id
1 'polypeptide(L)'
;MDEILDRAIRLLRMVGPKRLSQLGETSHERWKTISKRAVRMNTEEIDVLVKIYPQYALWLASGQIAPEIGQTSPEYDEAHPGVPASGKAPGKSPS
;
A
#
# COMPACT_ATOMS: atom_id res chain seq x y z
N MET A 1 -8.40 15.87 9.47
CA MET A 1 -7.68 14.59 9.68
C MET A 1 -6.93 14.28 8.39
N ASP A 2 -5.74 13.71 8.45
CA ASP A 2 -4.89 13.50 7.27
C ASP A 2 -5.07 12.06 6.75
N GLU A 3 -6.20 11.81 6.08
CA GLU A 3 -6.70 10.45 5.78
C GLU A 3 -5.75 9.62 4.90
N ILE A 4 -4.96 10.26 4.04
CA ILE A 4 -3.92 9.58 3.24
C ILE A 4 -2.80 9.09 4.15
N LEU A 5 -2.37 9.92 5.12
CA LEU A 5 -1.36 9.54 6.10
C LEU A 5 -1.85 8.40 6.99
N ASP A 6 -3.13 8.37 7.35
CA ASP A 6 -3.74 7.26 8.09
C ASP A 6 -3.60 5.92 7.35
N ARG A 7 -3.98 5.90 6.07
CA ARG A 7 -3.87 4.73 5.19
C ARG A 7 -2.41 4.31 4.99
N ALA A 8 -1.53 5.27 4.75
CA ALA A 8 -0.10 5.00 4.59
C ALA A 8 0.53 4.40 5.86
N ILE A 9 0.18 4.91 7.04
CA ILE A 9 0.63 4.37 8.33
C ILE A 9 0.12 2.94 8.54
N ARG A 10 -1.10 2.62 8.08
CA ARG A 10 -1.62 1.24 8.13
C ARG A 10 -0.71 0.30 7.34
N LEU A 11 -0.40 0.63 6.09
CA LEU A 11 0.50 -0.19 5.25
C LEU A 11 1.91 -0.26 5.85
N LEU A 12 2.41 0.85 6.36
CA LEU A 12 3.70 0.92 7.03
C LEU A 12 3.77 -0.08 8.18
N ARG A 13 2.73 -0.15 9.03
CA ARG A 13 2.66 -1.08 10.17
C ARG A 13 2.58 -2.54 9.76
N MET A 14 1.92 -2.84 8.64
CA MET A 14 1.87 -4.21 8.10
C MET A 14 3.25 -4.69 7.61
N VAL A 15 4.07 -3.81 7.05
CA VAL A 15 5.41 -4.15 6.52
C VAL A 15 6.50 -4.06 7.57
N GLY A 16 6.44 -3.02 8.40
CA GLY A 16 7.44 -2.67 9.40
C GLY A 16 8.51 -1.68 8.88
N PRO A 17 8.92 -0.68 9.70
CA PRO A 17 9.92 0.33 9.34
C PRO A 17 11.23 -0.24 8.78
N LYS A 18 11.72 -1.35 9.36
CA LYS A 18 13.01 -1.95 8.99
C LYS A 18 12.99 -2.48 7.55
N ARG A 19 11.90 -3.14 7.16
CA ARG A 19 11.77 -3.71 5.82
C ARG A 19 11.58 -2.61 4.79
N LEU A 20 10.83 -1.55 5.12
CA LEU A 20 10.67 -0.39 4.23
C LEU A 20 11.99 0.32 3.96
N SER A 21 12.85 0.48 4.98
CA SER A 21 14.16 1.10 4.79
C SER A 21 15.14 0.29 3.96
N GLN A 22 14.83 -0.98 3.65
CA GLN A 22 15.65 -1.82 2.77
C GLN A 22 15.18 -1.78 1.31
N LEU A 23 14.02 -1.18 1.05
CA LEU A 23 13.36 -1.18 -0.25
C LEU A 23 13.41 0.18 -0.96
N GLY A 24 13.94 1.22 -0.30
CA GLY A 24 14.08 2.57 -0.83
C GLY A 24 15.19 3.34 -0.12
N GLU A 25 15.30 4.63 -0.43
CA GLU A 25 16.33 5.52 0.13
C GLU A 25 15.93 6.10 1.50
N THR A 26 14.63 6.01 1.83
CA THR A 26 14.07 6.46 3.10
C THR A 26 14.64 5.64 4.28
N SER A 27 15.27 6.34 5.22
CA SER A 27 15.91 5.73 6.39
C SER A 27 14.92 5.05 7.36
N HIS A 28 15.41 4.06 8.10
CA HIS A 28 14.65 3.36 9.14
C HIS A 28 14.07 4.34 10.19
N GLU A 29 14.84 5.34 10.60
CA GLU A 29 14.41 6.33 11.57
C GLU A 29 13.25 7.17 11.04
N ARG A 30 13.29 7.54 9.76
CA ARG A 30 12.21 8.28 9.10
C ARG A 30 10.91 7.48 9.05
N TRP A 31 10.97 6.19 8.73
CA TRP A 31 9.80 5.33 8.83
C TRP A 31 9.25 5.22 10.27
N LYS A 32 10.12 5.27 11.29
CA LYS A 32 9.68 5.31 12.70
C LYS A 32 9.04 6.63 13.11
N THR A 33 9.48 7.77 12.59
CA THR A 33 8.85 9.07 12.89
C THR A 33 7.50 9.20 12.18
N ILE A 34 7.40 8.73 10.94
CA ILE A 34 6.13 8.65 10.20
C ILE A 34 5.12 7.76 10.93
N SER A 35 5.52 6.57 11.41
CA SER A 35 4.60 5.64 12.08
C SER A 35 4.01 6.19 13.38
N LYS A 36 4.70 7.16 13.99
CA LYS A 36 4.27 7.93 15.16
C LYS A 36 3.48 9.19 14.82
N ARG A 37 3.23 9.46 13.53
CA ARG A 37 2.55 10.68 13.02
C ARG A 37 3.30 11.97 13.36
N ALA A 38 4.60 11.89 13.65
CA ALA A 38 5.41 13.05 14.00
C ALA A 38 5.75 13.90 12.77
N VAL A 39 5.72 13.30 11.58
CA VAL A 39 6.03 13.95 10.30
C VAL A 39 5.02 13.51 9.24
N ARG A 40 4.83 14.36 8.22
CA ARG A 40 4.09 13.98 7.01
C ARG A 40 4.93 13.10 6.10
N MET A 41 4.23 12.24 5.36
CA MET A 41 4.80 11.41 4.31
C MET A 41 4.92 12.23 3.01
N ASN A 42 6.00 12.03 2.26
CA ASN A 42 6.20 12.61 0.93
C ASN A 42 5.90 11.58 -0.17
N THR A 43 6.14 11.96 -1.42
CA THR A 43 5.91 11.09 -2.58
C THR A 43 6.84 9.88 -2.65
N GLU A 44 8.07 9.96 -2.13
CA GLU A 44 9.03 8.85 -2.13
C GLU A 44 8.56 7.70 -1.25
N GLU A 45 8.09 8.03 -0.04
CA GLU A 45 7.56 7.01 0.86
C GLU A 45 6.26 6.39 0.33
N ILE A 46 5.39 7.19 -0.31
CA ILE A 46 4.20 6.67 -0.97
C ILE A 46 4.59 5.72 -2.11
N ASP A 47 5.59 6.06 -2.91
CA ASP A 47 6.10 5.20 -4.00
C ASP A 47 6.62 3.85 -3.48
N VAL A 48 7.36 3.86 -2.36
CA VAL A 48 7.80 2.61 -1.69
C VAL A 48 6.60 1.76 -1.27
N LEU A 49 5.55 2.37 -0.68
CA LEU A 49 4.35 1.64 -0.27
C LEU A 49 3.58 1.07 -1.47
N VAL A 50 3.44 1.82 -2.56
CA VAL A 50 2.79 1.38 -3.79
C VAL A 50 3.56 0.24 -4.45
N LYS A 51 4.89 0.26 -4.42
CA LYS A 51 5.72 -0.84 -4.93
C LYS A 51 5.51 -2.16 -4.17
N ILE A 52 5.26 -2.08 -2.86
CA ILE A 52 5.03 -3.25 -2.01
C ILE A 52 3.59 -3.75 -2.13
N TYR A 53 2.65 -2.82 -2.22
CA TYR A 53 1.21 -3.10 -2.32
C TYR A 53 0.58 -2.40 -3.53
N PRO A 54 0.90 -2.83 -4.76
CA PRO A 54 0.33 -2.24 -5.96
C PRO A 54 -1.19 -2.38 -6.03
N GLN A 55 -1.75 -3.41 -5.39
CA GLN A 55 -3.18 -3.63 -5.27
C GLN A 55 -3.88 -2.62 -4.35
N TYR A 56 -3.14 -1.89 -3.51
CA TYR A 56 -3.72 -0.88 -2.61
C TYR A 56 -3.49 0.55 -3.11
N ALA A 57 -3.03 0.75 -4.35
CA ALA A 57 -2.66 2.08 -4.84
C ALA A 57 -3.85 3.05 -4.91
N LEU A 58 -5.00 2.60 -5.45
CA LEU A 58 -6.22 3.39 -5.49
C LEU A 58 -6.70 3.74 -4.08
N TRP A 59 -6.74 2.74 -3.20
CA TRP A 59 -7.13 2.93 -1.82
C TRP A 59 -6.20 3.88 -1.07
N LEU A 60 -4.89 3.78 -1.27
CA LEU A 60 -3.91 4.65 -0.64
C LEU A 60 -4.06 6.11 -1.09
N ALA A 61 -4.40 6.35 -2.36
CA ALA A 61 -4.57 7.69 -2.91
C ALA A 61 -5.94 8.29 -2.58
N SER A 62 -7.04 7.61 -2.95
CA SER A 62 -8.40 8.17 -2.87
C SER A 62 -9.28 7.59 -1.77
N GLY A 63 -8.90 6.46 -1.17
CA GLY A 63 -9.71 5.75 -0.17
C GLY A 63 -10.78 4.87 -0.81
N GLN A 64 -10.86 4.88 -2.14
CA GLN A 64 -11.76 4.03 -2.91
C GLN A 64 -11.11 2.67 -3.19
N ILE A 65 -11.95 1.67 -3.42
CA ILE A 65 -11.54 0.36 -3.91
C ILE A 65 -12.25 0.10 -5.24
N ALA A 66 -11.59 -0.68 -6.09
CA ALA A 66 -12.12 -1.25 -7.32
C ALA A 66 -11.67 -2.73 -7.41
N PRO A 67 -12.29 -3.62 -6.60
CA PRO A 67 -11.90 -5.03 -6.53
C PRO A 67 -11.96 -5.75 -7.89
N GLU A 68 -12.84 -5.31 -8.79
CA GLU A 68 -13.01 -5.83 -10.13
C GLU A 68 -11.76 -5.68 -11.01
N ILE A 69 -10.90 -4.70 -10.72
CA ILE A 69 -9.59 -4.52 -11.38
C ILE A 69 -8.41 -4.86 -10.44
N GLY A 70 -8.69 -5.52 -9.31
CA GLY A 70 -7.68 -5.90 -8.33
C GLY A 70 -7.13 -4.72 -7.52
N GLN A 71 -7.83 -3.59 -7.46
CA GLN A 71 -7.50 -2.47 -6.57
C GLN A 71 -8.34 -2.59 -5.29
N THR A 72 -7.78 -3.14 -4.23
CA THR A 72 -8.48 -3.44 -2.98
C THR A 72 -7.95 -2.61 -1.81
N SER A 73 -8.34 -2.96 -0.59
CA SER A 73 -7.78 -2.41 0.64
C SER A 73 -7.46 -3.52 1.63
N PRO A 74 -6.60 -3.28 2.63
CA PRO A 74 -6.36 -4.25 3.68
C PRO A 74 -7.64 -4.73 4.37
N GLU A 75 -8.59 -3.82 4.62
CA GLU A 75 -9.88 -4.16 5.24
C GLU A 75 -10.75 -5.05 4.34
N TYR A 76 -10.75 -4.79 3.03
CA TYR A 76 -11.47 -5.61 2.07
C TYR A 76 -10.88 -7.02 1.99
N ASP A 77 -9.56 -7.13 1.91
CA ASP A 77 -8.85 -8.43 1.82
C ASP A 77 -8.99 -9.24 3.12
N GLU A 78 -8.94 -8.58 4.30
CA GLU A 78 -9.20 -9.20 5.61
C GLU A 78 -10.63 -9.75 5.73
N ALA A 79 -11.62 -9.07 5.14
CA ALA A 79 -13.03 -9.48 5.16
C ALA A 79 -13.37 -10.56 4.11
N HIS A 80 -12.54 -10.75 3.08
CA HIS A 80 -12.75 -11.71 2.01
C HIS A 80 -11.57 -12.70 1.87
N PRO A 81 -11.30 -13.51 2.90
CA PRO A 81 -10.22 -14.50 2.87
C PRO A 81 -10.58 -15.62 1.88
N GLY A 82 -10.20 -15.46 0.62
CA GLY A 82 -10.49 -16.44 -0.44
C GLY A 82 -10.51 -15.90 -1.86
N VAL A 83 -10.54 -14.57 -2.03
CA VAL A 83 -10.38 -13.93 -3.34
C VAL A 83 -8.93 -13.46 -3.44
N PRO A 84 -8.03 -14.19 -4.13
CA PRO A 84 -6.69 -13.68 -4.35
C PRO A 84 -6.79 -12.36 -5.12
N ALA A 85 -6.09 -11.32 -4.66
CA ALA A 85 -5.87 -10.05 -5.35
C ALA A 85 -4.99 -10.26 -6.61
N SER A 86 -5.39 -11.19 -7.47
CA SER A 86 -4.72 -11.55 -8.70
C SER A 86 -5.69 -11.28 -9.85
N GLY A 87 -5.68 -10.03 -10.29
CA GLY A 87 -5.87 -9.74 -11.70
C GLY A 87 -4.74 -10.39 -12.47
N LYS A 88 -4.86 -11.70 -12.72
CA LYS A 88 -4.07 -12.39 -13.73
C LYS A 88 -4.44 -11.74 -15.06
N ALA A 89 -3.52 -10.97 -15.65
CA ALA A 89 -3.69 -10.41 -16.98
C ALA A 89 -4.22 -11.49 -17.93
N PRO A 90 -5.23 -11.22 -18.78
CA PRO A 90 -5.66 -12.15 -19.81
C PRO A 90 -4.62 -12.17 -20.93
N GLY A 91 -3.50 -12.84 -20.68
CA GLY A 91 -2.50 -13.18 -21.69
C GLY A 91 -2.81 -14.54 -22.29
N LYS A 92 -3.73 -14.60 -23.25
CA LYS A 92 -3.62 -15.48 -24.42
C LYS A 92 -4.62 -15.08 -25.49
N SER A 93 -4.13 -14.32 -26.47
CA SER A 93 -4.74 -14.20 -27.79
C SER A 93 -4.81 -15.59 -28.44
N PRO A 94 -5.92 -15.95 -29.10
CA PRO A 94 -5.99 -17.17 -29.89
C PRO A 94 -5.27 -16.96 -31.24
N SER A 95 -4.48 -17.93 -31.65
CA SER A 95 -4.05 -18.14 -33.04
C SER A 95 -4.23 -19.62 -33.35
#